data_AF-A0A351V855-F1
#
_entry.id   AF-A0A351V855-F1
#
_cell.length_a   1.000
_cell.length_b   1.000
_cell.length_c   1.000
_cell.angle_alpha   90.00
_cell.angle_beta   90.00
_cell.angle_gamma   90.00
#
_symmetry.space_group_name_H-M   'P 1'
#
loop_
_entity.id
_entity.type
_entity.pdbx_description
1 polymer ?
#
loop_
_entity_poly.entity_id
_entity_poly.type
_entity_poly.pdbx_seq_one_letter_code
_entity_poly.pdbx_strand_id
1 'polypeptide(L)'
;YESAGIKKIVSILQLLIIVYNNPSITVAIDELDSGIFEYLLGELLNIISEKGKGQLIFTSHNLRPLETIDKGFIAFTTTNPENRYIRFTNVKGNNNLRDFYYRDIVLGEQNEEVYNPTNNFEIALAFREAGEAFGSWTAFQIAGSKRKEIGE
;
A
#
# COMPACT_ATOMS: atom_id res chain seq x y z
N TYR A 1 -0.91 -0.37 25.16
CA TYR A 1 0.16 -0.59 24.17
C TYR A 1 -0.24 0.21 22.95
N GLU A 2 0.63 1.09 22.45
CA GLU A 2 0.23 2.03 21.41
C GLU A 2 0.25 1.45 20.00
N SER A 3 -0.63 1.97 19.13
CA SER A 3 -0.76 1.55 17.74
C SER A 3 0.56 1.71 16.98
N ALA A 4 0.85 0.76 16.07
CA ALA A 4 2.04 0.83 15.23
C ALA A 4 2.10 2.13 14.42
N GLY A 5 0.96 2.59 13.89
CA GLY A 5 0.85 3.86 13.17
C GLY A 5 1.16 5.06 14.03
N ILE A 6 0.64 5.12 15.27
CA ILE A 6 0.95 6.23 16.18
C ILE A 6 2.44 6.24 16.53
N LYS A 7 3.05 5.08 16.78
CA LYS A 7 4.50 4.98 16.99
C LYS A 7 5.29 5.47 15.77
N LYS A 8 4.83 5.18 14.55
CA LYS A 8 5.46 5.67 13.31
C LYS A 8 5.33 7.18 13.16
N ILE A 9 4.15 7.75 13.42
CA ILE A 9 3.96 9.21 13.39
C ILE A 9 4.89 9.89 14.40
N VAL A 10 4.95 9.38 15.63
CA VAL A 10 5.81 9.93 16.68
C VAL A 10 7.30 9.84 16.28
N SER A 11 7.73 8.74 15.64
CA SER A 11 9.13 8.59 15.23
C SER A 11 9.56 9.55 14.13
N ILE A 12 8.63 9.96 13.25
CA ILE A 12 8.91 10.91 12.15
C ILE A 12 8.44 12.34 12.45
N LEU A 13 7.85 12.60 13.62
CA LEU A 13 7.18 13.86 13.94
C LEU A 13 8.08 15.08 13.74
N GLN A 14 9.35 14.98 14.17
CA GLN A 14 10.32 16.06 14.00
C GLN A 14 10.58 16.38 12.53
N LEU A 15 10.59 15.36 11.65
CA LEU A 15 10.75 15.56 10.20
C LEU A 15 9.56 16.32 9.63
N LEU A 16 8.33 15.94 10.02
CA LEU A 16 7.11 16.63 9.58
C LEU A 16 7.10 18.10 10.05
N ILE A 17 7.52 18.37 11.29
CA ILE A 17 7.62 19.73 11.83
C ILE A 17 8.61 20.58 11.02
N ILE A 18 9.78 20.03 10.69
CA ILE A 18 10.81 20.78 9.95
C ILE A 18 10.35 21.05 8.51
N VAL A 19 9.80 20.04 7.82
CA VAL A 19 9.23 20.22 6.47
C VAL A 19 8.16 21.29 6.46
N TYR A 20 7.29 21.30 7.47
CA TYR A 20 6.24 22.30 7.56
C TYR A 20 6.79 23.73 7.65
N ASN A 21 7.91 23.93 8.36
CA ASN A 21 8.38 25.26 8.74
C ASN A 21 9.59 25.80 7.94
N ASN A 22 10.32 24.97 7.19
CA ASN A 22 11.56 25.39 6.53
C ASN A 22 11.55 25.12 5.01
N PRO A 23 11.59 26.16 4.16
CA PRO A 23 11.57 26.00 2.70
C PRO A 23 12.83 25.38 2.10
N SER A 24 13.94 25.37 2.84
CA SER A 24 15.22 24.80 2.38
C SER A 24 15.37 23.32 2.70
N ILE A 25 14.30 22.66 3.17
CA ILE A 25 14.34 21.25 3.58
C ILE A 25 13.56 20.39 2.60
N THR A 26 14.15 19.24 2.28
CA THR A 26 13.49 18.13 1.61
C THR A 26 13.62 16.89 2.49
N VAL A 27 12.50 16.18 2.70
CA VAL A 27 12.46 14.92 3.44
C VAL A 27 11.90 13.85 2.51
N ALA A 28 12.55 12.70 2.48
CA ALA A 28 12.09 11.50 1.77
C ALA A 28 11.81 10.38 2.77
N ILE A 29 10.60 9.82 2.76
CA ILE A 29 10.18 8.73 3.66
C ILE A 29 9.64 7.56 2.86
N ASP A 30 10.25 6.40 3.04
CA ASP A 30 9.73 5.16 2.45
C ASP A 30 8.59 4.57 3.30
N GLU A 31 7.58 4.05 2.62
CA GLU A 31 6.34 3.45 3.15
C GLU A 31 5.69 4.28 4.25
N LEU A 32 5.48 5.58 4.02
CA LEU A 32 4.99 6.50 5.05
C LEU A 32 3.69 6.01 5.70
N ASP A 33 2.81 5.39 4.93
CA ASP A 33 1.49 4.91 5.31
C ASP A 33 1.48 3.67 6.22
N SER A 34 2.62 2.99 6.38
CA SER A 34 2.70 1.71 7.10
C SER A 34 2.12 1.79 8.53
N GLY A 35 0.98 1.11 8.73
CA GLY A 35 0.28 1.01 10.00
C GLY A 35 -0.47 2.28 10.44
N ILE A 36 -0.44 3.36 9.66
CA ILE A 36 -1.15 4.61 9.95
C ILE A 36 -2.59 4.50 9.44
N PHE A 37 -3.54 4.99 10.23
CA PHE A 37 -4.94 5.07 9.80
C PHE A 37 -5.06 6.02 8.60
N GLU A 38 -5.65 5.53 7.52
CA GLU A 38 -5.64 6.22 6.22
C GLU A 38 -6.22 7.63 6.28
N TYR A 39 -7.29 7.83 7.03
CA TYR A 39 -7.91 9.15 7.16
C TYR A 39 -6.94 10.15 7.81
N LEU A 40 -6.25 9.74 8.88
CA LEU A 40 -5.26 10.57 9.56
C LEU A 40 -4.06 10.89 8.65
N LEU A 41 -3.60 9.91 7.87
CA LEU A 41 -2.57 10.14 6.85
C LEU A 41 -3.03 11.20 5.84
N GLY A 42 -4.26 11.10 5.34
CA GLY A 42 -4.84 12.07 4.42
C GLY A 42 -4.87 13.49 4.98
N GLU A 43 -5.31 13.65 6.24
CA GLU A 43 -5.35 14.95 6.91
C GLU A 43 -3.94 15.56 7.08
N LEU A 44 -2.95 14.75 7.48
CA LEU A 44 -1.56 15.20 7.62
C LEU A 44 -0.98 15.64 6.28
N LEU A 45 -1.19 14.84 5.23
CA LEU A 45 -0.70 15.14 3.89
C LEU A 45 -1.37 16.38 3.31
N ASN A 46 -2.68 16.58 3.53
CA ASN A 46 -3.38 17.77 3.08
C ASN A 46 -2.80 19.04 3.72
N ILE A 47 -2.59 19.02 5.05
CA ILE A 47 -1.99 20.16 5.77
C ILE A 47 -0.58 20.47 5.25
N ILE A 48 0.25 19.45 5.04
CA ILE A 48 1.61 19.63 4.52
C ILE A 48 1.58 20.14 3.08
N SER A 49 0.70 19.61 2.24
CA SER A 49 0.58 20.03 0.83
C SER A 49 0.12 21.48 0.68
N GLU A 50 -0.78 21.96 1.55
CA GLU A 50 -1.32 23.31 1.47
C GLU A 50 -0.43 24.36 2.15
N LYS A 51 0.20 24.02 3.28
CA LYS A 51 0.85 24.99 4.19
C LYS A 51 2.31 24.69 4.48
N GLY A 52 2.80 23.51 4.11
CA GLY A 52 4.19 23.14 4.28
C GLY A 52 5.10 24.01 3.42
N LYS A 53 6.21 24.48 3.99
CA LYS A 53 7.17 25.32 3.27
C LYS A 53 8.22 24.50 2.51
N GLY A 54 8.64 23.38 3.09
CA GLY A 54 9.61 22.45 2.50
C GLY A 54 8.95 21.38 1.62
N GLN A 55 9.76 20.42 1.16
CA GLN A 55 9.31 19.34 0.29
C GLN A 55 9.25 18.01 1.05
N LEU A 56 8.12 17.30 0.93
CA LEU A 56 7.95 15.92 1.39
C LEU A 56 7.82 14.99 0.18
N ILE A 57 8.71 14.01 0.08
CA ILE A 57 8.64 12.91 -0.88
C ILE A 57 8.36 11.64 -0.09
N PHE A 58 7.43 10.82 -0.54
CA PHE A 58 7.12 9.58 0.14
C PHE A 58 6.62 8.50 -0.82
N THR A 59 6.73 7.25 -0.40
CA THR A 59 6.03 6.12 -1.02
C THR A 59 4.86 5.70 -0.14
N SER A 60 3.81 5.20 -0.75
CA SER A 60 2.58 4.78 -0.07
C SER A 60 1.88 3.71 -0.89
N HIS A 61 1.35 2.68 -0.22
CA HIS A 61 0.42 1.73 -0.81
C HIS A 61 -1.04 2.15 -0.59
N ASN A 62 -1.28 3.06 0.35
CA ASN A 62 -2.58 3.63 0.61
C ASN A 62 -3.02 4.56 -0.54
N LEU A 63 -4.29 4.47 -0.92
CA LEU A 63 -4.88 5.26 -2.01
C LEU A 63 -5.50 6.59 -1.54
N ARG A 64 -5.63 6.82 -0.23
CA ARG A 64 -6.14 8.07 0.34
C ARG A 64 -5.39 9.31 -0.15
N PRO A 65 -4.04 9.30 -0.32
CA PRO A 65 -3.33 10.43 -0.93
C PRO A 65 -3.87 10.81 -2.32
N LEU A 66 -4.36 9.86 -3.11
CA LEU A 66 -4.94 10.14 -4.43
C LEU A 66 -6.21 11.01 -4.36
N GLU A 67 -6.85 11.07 -3.20
CA GLU A 67 -8.06 11.86 -2.95
C GLU A 67 -7.76 13.20 -2.26
N THR A 68 -6.64 13.29 -1.53
CA THR A 68 -6.37 14.41 -0.61
C THR A 68 -5.27 15.36 -1.07
N ILE A 69 -4.38 14.96 -1.98
CA ILE A 69 -3.32 15.84 -2.51
C ILE A 69 -3.49 16.09 -4.01
N ASP A 70 -2.94 17.21 -4.49
CA ASP A 70 -3.04 17.57 -5.90
C ASP A 70 -2.36 16.51 -6.78
N LYS A 71 -3.07 16.10 -7.85
CA LYS A 71 -2.61 15.10 -8.82
C LYS A 71 -1.27 15.42 -9.49
N GLY A 72 -0.89 16.69 -9.57
CA GLY A 72 0.40 17.15 -10.07
C GLY A 72 1.59 16.74 -9.20
N PHE A 73 1.35 16.33 -7.95
CA PHE A 73 2.37 15.82 -7.03
C PHE A 73 2.43 14.28 -6.98
N ILE A 74 1.53 13.59 -7.68
CA ILE A 74 1.44 12.13 -7.65
C ILE A 74 2.19 11.53 -8.84
N ALA A 75 2.97 10.49 -8.56
CA ALA A 75 3.56 9.60 -9.55
C ALA A 75 3.24 8.16 -9.16
N PHE A 76 3.02 7.31 -10.16
CA PHE A 76 2.71 5.90 -9.99
C PHE A 76 3.92 5.06 -10.36
N THR A 77 4.17 4.00 -9.60
CA THR A 77 5.16 2.99 -9.96
C THR A 77 4.62 2.06 -11.03
N THR A 78 5.50 1.57 -11.91
CA THR A 78 5.14 0.61 -12.97
C THR A 78 5.83 -0.73 -12.75
N THR A 79 5.39 -1.74 -13.50
CA THR A 79 6.05 -3.05 -13.58
C THR A 79 7.28 -3.05 -14.49
N ASN A 80 7.49 -1.98 -15.26
CA ASN A 80 8.60 -1.84 -16.20
C ASN A 80 9.87 -1.33 -15.49
N PRO A 81 10.95 -2.14 -15.40
CA PRO A 81 12.17 -1.74 -14.71
C PRO A 81 12.91 -0.58 -15.38
N GLU A 82 12.71 -0.36 -16.69
CA GLU A 82 13.35 0.72 -17.45
C GLU A 82 12.55 2.04 -17.35
N ASN A 83 11.25 1.97 -17.03
CA ASN A 83 10.37 3.12 -16.91
C ASN A 83 9.51 3.06 -15.64
N ARG A 84 10.18 3.11 -14.48
CA ARG A 84 9.59 2.79 -13.16
C ARG A 84 8.56 3.79 -12.64
N TYR A 85 8.46 4.99 -13.21
CA TYR A 85 7.56 6.03 -12.72
C TYR A 85 6.83 6.72 -13.86
N ILE A 86 5.51 6.78 -13.77
CA ILE A 86 4.68 7.52 -14.70
C ILE A 86 3.79 8.51 -13.97
N ARG A 87 3.35 9.52 -14.71
CA ARG A 87 2.22 10.36 -14.33
C ARG A 87 1.08 10.06 -15.28
N PHE A 88 -0.11 9.87 -14.74
CA PHE A 88 -1.27 9.58 -15.56
C PHE A 88 -1.59 10.74 -16.50
N THR A 89 -1.82 10.38 -17.76
CA THR A 89 -2.22 11.32 -18.80
C THR A 89 -3.74 11.33 -18.94
N ASN A 90 -4.30 12.39 -19.53
CA ASN A 90 -5.75 12.55 -19.77
C ASN A 90 -6.65 12.52 -18.52
N VAL A 91 -6.11 12.79 -17.33
CA VAL A 91 -6.90 12.94 -16.10
C VAL A 91 -7.67 14.26 -16.12
N LYS A 92 -8.97 14.21 -16.45
CA LYS A 92 -9.87 15.38 -16.42
C LYS A 92 -9.86 16.04 -15.04
N GLY A 93 -10.08 17.36 -15.00
CA GLY A 93 -10.05 18.16 -13.76
C GLY A 93 -10.98 17.67 -12.65
N ASN A 94 -12.10 17.03 -13.02
CA ASN A 94 -13.13 16.56 -12.11
C ASN A 94 -13.09 15.04 -11.82
N ASN A 95 -12.09 14.33 -12.32
CA ASN A 95 -12.00 12.88 -12.11
C ASN A 95 -11.35 12.58 -10.74
N ASN A 96 -12.00 11.71 -9.98
CA ASN A 96 -11.38 11.05 -8.83
C ASN A 96 -10.20 10.21 -9.32
N LEU A 97 -8.98 10.58 -8.90
CA LEU A 97 -7.76 9.90 -9.33
C LEU A 97 -7.71 8.45 -8.84
N ARG A 98 -8.33 8.15 -7.70
CA ARG A 98 -8.47 6.78 -7.20
C ARG A 98 -9.30 5.91 -8.13
N ASP A 99 -10.44 6.40 -8.60
CA ASP A 99 -11.31 5.66 -9.53
C ASP A 99 -10.61 5.47 -10.88
N PHE A 100 -9.85 6.48 -11.31
CA PHE A 100 -9.04 6.39 -12.52
C PHE A 100 -7.95 5.32 -12.40
N TYR A 101 -7.26 5.24 -11.25
CA TYR A 101 -6.26 4.21 -10.97
C TYR A 101 -6.84 2.80 -11.02
N TYR A 102 -7.99 2.56 -10.38
CA TYR A 102 -8.62 1.24 -10.47
C TYR A 102 -9.08 0.88 -11.89
N ARG A 103 -9.61 1.85 -12.64
CA ARG A 103 -10.00 1.61 -14.02
C ARG A 103 -8.79 1.25 -14.89
N ASP A 104 -7.67 1.94 -14.70
CA ASP A 104 -6.43 1.66 -15.41
C ASP A 104 -5.89 0.26 -15.14
N ILE A 105 -5.93 -0.22 -13.88
CA ILE A 105 -5.55 -1.60 -13.54
C ILE A 105 -6.37 -2.64 -14.33
N VAL A 106 -7.64 -2.34 -14.60
CA VAL A 106 -8.55 -3.28 -15.27
C VAL A 106 -8.45 -3.17 -16.79
N LEU A 107 -8.31 -1.96 -17.34
CA LEU A 107 -8.41 -1.69 -18.78
C LEU A 107 -7.07 -1.48 -19.48
N GLY A 108 -5.99 -1.15 -18.75
CA GLY A 108 -4.69 -0.81 -19.30
C GLY A 108 -4.74 0.44 -20.18
N GLU A 109 -5.20 1.58 -19.63
CA GLU A 109 -5.36 2.83 -20.40
C GLU A 109 -4.03 3.59 -20.56
N GLN A 110 -3.07 3.39 -19.66
CA GLN A 110 -1.74 4.01 -19.72
C GLN A 110 -0.74 3.25 -20.61
N ASN A 111 0.35 3.94 -20.99
CA ASN A 111 1.44 3.36 -21.79
C ASN A 111 2.26 2.32 -21.03
N GLU A 112 2.19 2.30 -19.69
CA GLU A 112 2.91 1.37 -18.84
C GLU A 112 1.93 0.73 -17.87
N GLU A 113 2.13 -0.55 -17.56
CA GLU A 113 1.34 -1.27 -16.58
C GLU A 113 1.73 -0.83 -15.15
N VAL A 114 0.76 -0.29 -14.41
CA VAL A 114 0.95 0.08 -12.99
C VAL A 114 0.82 -1.09 -12.03
N TYR A 115 0.23 -2.20 -12.49
CA TYR A 115 -0.01 -3.40 -11.71
C TYR A 115 0.11 -4.62 -12.59
N ASN A 116 0.86 -5.63 -12.13
CA ASN A 116 0.89 -6.93 -12.79
C ASN A 116 -0.40 -7.69 -12.40
N PRO A 117 -1.32 -7.98 -13.35
CA PRO A 117 -2.59 -8.62 -13.04
C PRO A 117 -2.39 -9.92 -12.27
N THR A 118 -3.18 -10.13 -11.22
CA THR A 118 -3.14 -11.37 -10.43
C THR A 118 -4.22 -12.32 -10.91
N ASN A 119 -3.84 -13.59 -11.07
CA ASN A 119 -4.77 -14.63 -11.44
C ASN A 119 -5.55 -15.13 -10.21
N ASN A 120 -6.81 -14.69 -10.08
CA ASN A 120 -7.67 -15.10 -8.96
C ASN A 120 -7.90 -16.62 -8.91
N PHE A 121 -7.78 -17.34 -10.03
CA PHE A 121 -7.87 -18.80 -10.05
C PHE A 121 -6.68 -19.45 -9.37
N GLU A 122 -5.47 -18.93 -9.57
CA GLU A 122 -4.26 -19.41 -8.89
C GLU A 122 -4.36 -19.20 -7.37
N ILE A 123 -4.90 -18.05 -6.94
CA ILE A 123 -5.17 -17.81 -5.51
C ILE A 123 -6.15 -18.87 -4.95
N ALA A 124 -7.26 -19.10 -5.66
CA ALA A 124 -8.28 -20.08 -5.23
C ALA A 124 -7.72 -21.51 -5.19
N LEU A 125 -6.91 -21.88 -6.19
CA LEU A 125 -6.24 -23.17 -6.25
C LEU A 125 -5.26 -23.32 -5.07
N ALA A 126 -4.42 -22.32 -4.82
CA ALA A 126 -3.48 -22.34 -3.71
C ALA A 126 -4.17 -22.49 -2.34
N PHE A 127 -5.31 -21.81 -2.11
CA PHE A 127 -6.08 -21.99 -0.89
C PHE A 127 -6.64 -23.41 -0.74
N ARG A 128 -7.14 -23.99 -1.85
CA ARG A 128 -7.64 -25.36 -1.85
C ARG A 128 -6.52 -26.36 -1.53
N GLU A 129 -5.39 -26.27 -2.23
CA GLU A 129 -4.24 -27.15 -2.03
C GLU A 129 -3.68 -27.05 -0.61
N ALA A 130 -3.59 -25.84 -0.06
CA ALA A 130 -3.19 -25.63 1.33
C ALA A 130 -4.17 -26.33 2.30
N GLY A 131 -5.48 -26.24 2.06
CA GLY A 131 -6.50 -26.92 2.85
C GLY A 131 -6.40 -28.46 2.78
N GLU A 132 -6.17 -29.02 1.60
CA GLU A 132 -5.98 -30.47 1.40
C GLU A 132 -4.71 -30.96 2.11
N ALA A 133 -3.60 -30.21 2.01
CA ALA A 133 -2.37 -30.48 2.73
C ALA A 133 -2.63 -30.46 4.25
N PHE A 134 -3.23 -29.40 4.81
CA PHE A 134 -3.53 -29.32 6.24
C PHE A 134 -4.45 -30.45 6.71
N GLY A 135 -5.51 -30.79 5.96
CA GLY A 135 -6.40 -31.91 6.29
C GLY A 135 -5.68 -33.26 6.36
N SER A 136 -4.67 -33.47 5.49
CA SER A 136 -3.83 -34.67 5.52
C SER A 136 -2.93 -34.72 6.76
N TRP A 137 -2.40 -33.58 7.23
CA TRP A 137 -1.60 -33.48 8.45
C TRP A 137 -2.42 -33.72 9.72
N THR A 138 -3.64 -33.17 9.82
CA THR A 138 -4.53 -33.43 10.97
C THR A 138 -4.97 -34.89 11.02
N ALA A 139 -5.29 -35.49 9.86
CA ALA A 139 -5.60 -36.92 9.79
C ALA A 139 -4.43 -37.80 10.24
N PHE A 140 -3.19 -37.45 9.87
CA PHE A 140 -1.99 -38.16 10.30
C PHE A 140 -1.73 -38.03 11.81
N GLN A 141 -1.92 -36.85 12.40
CA GLN A 141 -1.81 -36.66 13.86
C GLN A 141 -2.87 -37.44 14.64
N ILE A 142 -4.12 -37.46 14.17
CA ILE A 142 -5.22 -38.22 14.81
C ILE A 142 -4.95 -39.73 14.71
N ALA A 143 -4.49 -40.22 13.55
CA ALA A 143 -4.12 -41.63 13.36
C ALA A 143 -2.89 -42.04 14.19
N GLY A 144 -1.92 -41.14 14.35
CA GLY A 144 -0.74 -41.34 15.20
C GLY A 144 -1.06 -41.41 16.69
N SER A 145 -1.99 -40.58 17.17
CA SER A 145 -2.45 -40.62 18.57
C SER A 145 -3.25 -41.88 18.90
N LYS A 146 -4.13 -42.35 18.00
CA LYS A 146 -4.90 -43.60 18.20
C LYS A 146 -4.03 -44.85 18.27
N ARG A 147 -2.85 -44.89 17.63
CA ARG A 147 -1.94 -46.04 17.72
C ARG A 147 -1.20 -46.15 19.07
N LYS A 148 -1.10 -45.06 19.84
CA LYS A 148 -0.48 -45.10 21.18
C LYS A 148 -1.43 -45.58 22.28
N GLU A 149 -2.74 -45.56 22.06
CA GLU A 149 -3.74 -45.98 23.07
C GLU A 149 -4.13 -47.47 23.00
N ILE A 150 -3.69 -48.21 21.97
CA ILE A 150 -4.05 -49.63 21.76
C ILE A 150 -2.83 -50.54 21.95
N GLY A 151 -1.80 -50.04 22.64
CA GLY A 151 -0.54 -50.73 22.89
C GLY A 151 -0.13 -50.67 24.35
N GLU A 152 -1.03 -51.07 25.25
CA GLU A 152 -0.76 -51.58 26.61
C GLU A 152 -1.69 -52.75 26.90
#